data_AF-A0A950IFX3-F1
#
_entry.id   AF-A0A950IFX3-F1
#
_cell.length_a   1.000
_cell.length_b   1.000
_cell.length_c   1.000
_cell.angle_alpha   90.00
_cell.angle_beta   90.00
_cell.angle_gamma   90.00
#
_symmetry.space_group_name_H-M   'P 1'
#
loop_
_entity.id
_entity.type
_entity.pdbx_description
1 polymer ?
#
loop_
_entity_poly.entity_id
_entity_poly.type
_entity_poly.pdbx_seq_one_letter_code
_entity_poly.pdbx_strand_id
1 'polypeptide(L)'
;MRTIRIVALLALCAALPLGTSGCATSVAHWIVAERNRQGDLALDHKNFPDASVAYQLALRVEPKNAHARDGLILVQLRLAQTFFAASEFEKAIDALAVASRYSPKDDRVLSLRSEIEQAEIKRDIVVSNFPQYKQTAASLLRAFGQLKTQNNEILLAIKRFDYTYDTADLSAAIRQSYALNEDVTRLTNRLQLYRQLVESGVPEHAAENLAPPASLLPLP
;
A
#
# COMPACT_ATOMS: atom_id res chain seq x y z
N MET A 1 -66.08 -7.64 -58.29
CA MET A 1 -64.78 -7.85 -58.97
C MET A 1 -63.82 -6.73 -58.60
N ARG A 2 -62.59 -7.09 -58.18
CA ARG A 2 -61.32 -6.32 -58.17
C ARG A 2 -61.23 -5.06 -57.28
N THR A 3 -60.64 -5.13 -56.07
CA THR A 3 -59.20 -5.10 -55.69
C THR A 3 -58.48 -3.74 -55.78
N ILE A 4 -58.11 -3.24 -54.58
CA ILE A 4 -56.80 -2.68 -54.15
C ILE A 4 -56.34 -1.31 -54.67
N ARG A 5 -56.13 -0.37 -53.72
CA ARG A 5 -55.00 0.58 -53.55
C ARG A 5 -55.21 1.30 -52.20
N ILE A 6 -54.58 0.91 -51.09
CA ILE A 6 -53.21 1.20 -50.61
C ILE A 6 -52.98 2.70 -50.32
N VAL A 7 -52.84 2.98 -49.01
CA VAL A 7 -52.02 4.02 -48.34
C VAL A 7 -52.47 5.47 -48.42
N ALA A 8 -52.90 6.02 -47.27
CA ALA A 8 -52.29 7.16 -46.57
C ALA A 8 -53.32 7.84 -45.64
N LEU A 9 -53.12 7.78 -44.33
CA LEU A 9 -53.10 8.93 -43.41
C LEU A 9 -53.03 8.46 -41.95
N LEU A 10 -51.82 8.07 -41.58
CA LEU A 10 -51.26 8.26 -40.24
C LEU A 10 -51.13 9.77 -39.99
N ALA A 11 -51.78 10.31 -38.95
CA ALA A 11 -51.29 11.45 -38.16
C ALA A 11 -52.32 11.89 -37.11
N LEU A 12 -52.35 11.23 -35.94
CA LEU A 12 -52.70 11.92 -34.69
C LEU A 12 -52.23 11.15 -33.44
N CYS A 13 -50.94 10.82 -33.37
CA CYS A 13 -50.30 10.60 -32.09
C CYS A 13 -49.65 11.93 -31.70
N ALA A 14 -50.34 12.71 -30.87
CA ALA A 14 -49.75 13.84 -30.17
C ALA A 14 -48.61 13.30 -29.31
N ALA A 15 -47.38 13.46 -29.80
CA ALA A 15 -46.17 13.31 -29.01
C ALA A 15 -46.14 14.44 -27.98
N LEU A 16 -46.76 14.19 -26.81
CA LEU A 16 -46.42 14.90 -25.59
C LEU A 16 -44.96 14.56 -25.27
N PRO A 17 -44.01 15.51 -25.25
CA PRO A 17 -42.71 15.25 -24.69
C PRO A 17 -42.91 15.12 -23.18
N LEU A 18 -43.13 13.89 -22.71
CA LEU A 18 -42.99 13.56 -21.30
C LEU A 18 -41.54 13.89 -20.92
N GLY A 19 -41.35 14.94 -20.14
CA GLY A 19 -40.06 15.31 -19.57
C GLY A 19 -39.55 14.19 -18.67
N THR A 20 -38.79 13.26 -19.22
CA THR A 20 -38.10 12.19 -18.48
C THR A 20 -36.85 12.70 -17.72
N SER A 21 -36.58 14.00 -17.77
CA SER A 21 -35.44 14.65 -17.12
C SER A 21 -35.52 14.72 -15.59
N GLY A 22 -36.68 14.44 -14.98
CA GLY A 22 -36.85 14.51 -13.52
C GLY A 22 -36.40 13.26 -12.74
N CYS A 23 -36.61 12.06 -13.28
CA CYS A 23 -36.35 10.80 -12.55
C CYS A 23 -34.89 10.32 -12.68
N ALA A 24 -34.25 10.54 -13.83
CA ALA A 24 -32.85 10.16 -14.02
C ALA A 24 -31.90 11.02 -13.17
N THR A 25 -32.20 12.32 -13.02
CA THR A 25 -31.41 13.24 -12.20
C THR A 25 -31.49 12.89 -10.71
N SER A 26 -32.66 12.48 -10.21
CA SER A 26 -32.83 12.13 -8.79
C SER A 26 -32.10 10.84 -8.43
N VAL A 27 -32.14 9.82 -9.29
CA VAL A 27 -31.42 8.55 -9.07
C VAL A 27 -29.92 8.76 -9.15
N ALA A 28 -29.42 9.51 -10.14
CA ALA A 28 -27.98 9.80 -10.25
C ALA A 28 -27.44 10.54 -9.02
N HIS A 29 -28.17 11.57 -8.55
CA HIS A 29 -27.81 12.28 -7.33
C HIS A 29 -27.81 11.38 -6.09
N TRP A 30 -28.80 10.51 -5.94
CA TRP A 30 -28.84 9.53 -4.85
C TRP A 30 -27.65 8.56 -4.90
N ILE A 31 -27.30 8.05 -6.09
CA ILE A 31 -26.14 7.16 -6.27
C ILE A 31 -24.86 7.88 -5.83
N VAL A 32 -24.65 9.12 -6.25
CA VAL A 32 -23.46 9.90 -5.87
C VAL A 32 -23.40 10.13 -4.36
N ALA A 33 -24.52 10.54 -3.75
CA ALA A 33 -24.58 10.77 -2.31
C ALA A 33 -24.29 9.50 -1.51
N GLU A 34 -24.83 8.35 -1.93
CA GLU A 34 -24.58 7.08 -1.28
C GLU A 34 -23.12 6.62 -1.44
N ARG A 35 -22.52 6.81 -2.62
CA ARG A 35 -21.10 6.49 -2.84
C ARG A 35 -20.17 7.40 -2.05
N ASN A 36 -20.50 8.67 -1.93
CA ASN A 36 -19.76 9.60 -1.06
C ASN A 36 -19.82 9.14 0.40
N ARG A 37 -21.00 8.80 0.92
CA ARG A 37 -21.16 8.27 2.28
C ARG A 37 -20.33 7.01 2.50
N GLN A 38 -20.36 6.06 1.58
CA GLN A 38 -19.56 4.84 1.67
C GLN A 38 -18.05 5.15 1.69
N GLY A 39 -17.62 6.12 0.87
CA GLY A 39 -16.25 6.62 0.87
C GLY A 39 -15.84 7.20 2.21
N ASP A 40 -16.69 8.06 2.78
CA ASP A 40 -16.46 8.72 4.07
C ASP A 40 -16.35 7.67 5.20
N LEU A 41 -17.28 6.71 5.26
CA LEU A 41 -17.25 5.62 6.26
C LEU A 41 -16.02 4.73 6.14
N ALA A 42 -15.61 4.39 4.91
CA ALA A 42 -14.40 3.61 4.69
C ALA A 42 -13.14 4.40 5.08
N LEU A 43 -13.12 5.70 4.79
CA LEU A 43 -12.04 6.61 5.17
C LEU A 43 -11.90 6.72 6.69
N ASP A 44 -13.01 6.87 7.42
CA ASP A 44 -13.03 6.93 8.89
C ASP A 44 -12.48 5.65 9.53
N HIS A 45 -12.78 4.50 8.93
CA HIS A 45 -12.22 3.20 9.34
C HIS A 45 -10.80 2.94 8.80
N LYS A 46 -10.18 3.92 8.13
CA LYS A 46 -8.85 3.81 7.49
C LYS A 46 -8.77 2.68 6.44
N ASN A 47 -9.91 2.26 5.91
CA ASN A 47 -9.98 1.33 4.80
C ASN A 47 -9.86 2.11 3.48
N PHE A 48 -8.63 2.57 3.21
CA PHE A 48 -8.34 3.42 2.06
C PHE A 48 -8.63 2.78 0.70
N PRO A 49 -8.41 1.45 0.47
CA PRO A 49 -8.80 0.81 -0.78
C PRO A 49 -10.30 0.94 -1.09
N ASP A 50 -11.16 0.63 -0.12
CA ASP A 50 -12.61 0.70 -0.31
C ASP A 50 -13.09 2.16 -0.47
N ALA A 51 -12.51 3.09 0.31
CA ALA A 51 -12.79 4.51 0.19
C ALA A 51 -12.48 5.02 -1.23
N SER A 52 -11.34 4.62 -1.79
CA SER A 52 -10.92 4.98 -3.15
C SER A 52 -11.94 4.51 -4.17
N VAL A 53 -12.37 3.25 -4.08
CA VAL A 53 -13.38 2.69 -5.00
C VAL A 53 -14.70 3.48 -4.91
N ALA A 54 -15.16 3.78 -3.70
CA ALA A 54 -16.42 4.49 -3.50
C ALA A 54 -16.40 5.90 -4.12
N TYR A 55 -15.37 6.70 -3.86
CA TYR A 55 -15.27 8.04 -4.47
C TYR A 55 -15.06 7.99 -5.98
N GLN A 56 -14.31 7.00 -6.50
CA GLN A 56 -14.21 6.82 -7.96
C GLN A 56 -15.57 6.50 -8.59
N LEU A 57 -16.40 5.69 -7.94
CA LEU A 57 -17.76 5.41 -8.41
C LEU A 57 -18.64 6.66 -8.41
N ALA A 58 -18.55 7.50 -7.38
CA ALA A 58 -19.23 8.79 -7.35
C ALA A 58 -18.80 9.68 -8.54
N LEU A 59 -17.49 9.79 -8.79
CA LEU A 59 -16.94 10.60 -9.89
C LEU A 59 -17.24 10.05 -11.29
N ARG A 60 -17.52 8.74 -11.43
CA ARG A 60 -17.99 8.17 -12.71
C ARG A 60 -19.40 8.64 -13.05
N VAL A 61 -20.25 8.86 -12.04
CA VAL A 61 -21.63 9.35 -12.23
C VAL A 61 -21.64 10.87 -12.34
N GLU A 62 -20.90 11.56 -11.47
CA GLU A 62 -20.78 13.01 -11.47
C GLU A 62 -19.30 13.45 -11.43
N PRO A 63 -18.66 13.62 -12.60
CA PRO A 63 -17.22 13.96 -12.69
C PRO A 63 -16.82 15.29 -12.04
N LYS A 64 -17.79 16.17 -11.79
CA LYS A 64 -17.59 17.49 -11.18
C LYS A 64 -17.89 17.51 -9.68
N ASN A 65 -18.23 16.38 -9.06
CA ASN A 65 -18.55 16.31 -7.65
C ASN A 65 -17.31 16.67 -6.80
N ALA A 66 -17.35 17.85 -6.18
CA ALA A 66 -16.21 18.38 -5.43
C ALA A 66 -15.87 17.50 -4.21
N HIS A 67 -16.88 17.04 -3.47
CA HIS A 67 -16.68 16.18 -2.30
C HIS A 67 -15.98 14.87 -2.65
N ALA A 68 -16.47 14.17 -3.67
CA ALA A 68 -15.88 12.92 -4.13
C ALA A 68 -14.44 13.11 -4.62
N ARG A 69 -14.18 14.23 -5.31
CA ARG A 69 -12.85 14.59 -5.81
C ARG A 69 -11.87 14.81 -4.65
N ASP A 70 -12.26 15.63 -3.68
CA ASP A 70 -11.42 15.99 -2.55
C ASP A 70 -11.17 14.77 -1.64
N GLY A 71 -12.22 13.97 -1.41
CA GLY A 71 -12.13 12.67 -0.72
C GLY A 71 -11.19 11.70 -1.42
N LEU A 72 -11.28 11.57 -2.75
CA LEU A 72 -10.39 10.71 -3.52
C LEU A 72 -8.93 11.18 -3.44
N ILE A 73 -8.65 12.49 -3.58
CA ILE A 73 -7.28 13.03 -3.45
C ILE A 73 -6.70 12.67 -2.07
N LEU A 74 -7.47 12.90 -1.01
CA LEU A 74 -7.05 12.58 0.35
C LEU A 74 -6.76 11.08 0.52
N VAL A 75 -7.65 10.21 0.06
CA VAL A 75 -7.48 8.76 0.13
C VAL A 75 -6.24 8.30 -0.65
N GLN A 76 -6.01 8.85 -1.84
CA GLN A 76 -4.85 8.49 -2.66
C GLN A 76 -3.53 8.93 -2.02
N LEU A 77 -3.50 10.10 -1.36
CA LEU A 77 -2.35 10.50 -0.54
C LEU A 77 -2.11 9.52 0.62
N ARG A 78 -3.16 9.03 1.28
CA ARG A 78 -3.04 8.03 2.37
C ARG A 78 -2.57 6.68 1.85
N LEU A 79 -3.07 6.23 0.70
CA LEU A 79 -2.61 5.01 0.03
C LEU A 79 -1.13 5.14 -0.35
N ALA A 80 -0.74 6.25 -0.96
CA ALA A 80 0.65 6.51 -1.32
C ALA A 80 1.58 6.47 -0.10
N GLN A 81 1.20 7.12 1.01
CA GLN A 81 1.96 7.05 2.27
C GLN A 81 2.08 5.63 2.82
N THR A 82 0.98 4.86 2.74
CA THR A 82 0.95 3.47 3.22
C THR A 82 1.85 2.56 2.39
N PHE A 83 1.78 2.68 1.06
CA PHE A 83 2.63 1.92 0.14
C PHE A 83 4.09 2.35 0.25
N PHE A 84 4.36 3.65 0.40
CA PHE A 84 5.71 4.16 0.60
C PHE A 84 6.34 3.62 1.89
N ALA A 85 5.61 3.60 3.00
CA ALA A 85 6.07 3.01 4.26
C ALA A 85 6.35 1.49 4.13
N ALA A 86 5.66 0.81 3.22
CA ALA A 86 5.89 -0.59 2.89
C ALA A 86 7.01 -0.81 1.85
N SER A 87 7.69 0.26 1.40
CA SER A 87 8.67 0.23 0.29
C SER A 87 8.09 -0.24 -1.06
N GLU A 88 6.77 -0.13 -1.25
CA GLU A 88 6.06 -0.43 -2.49
C GLU A 88 5.97 0.82 -3.38
N PHE A 89 7.12 1.30 -3.87
CA PHE A 89 7.22 2.59 -4.57
C PHE A 89 6.32 2.70 -5.80
N GLU A 90 6.24 1.66 -6.63
CA GLU A 90 5.38 1.65 -7.83
C GLU A 90 3.92 1.92 -7.49
N LYS A 91 3.35 1.19 -6.51
CA LYS A 91 1.97 1.42 -6.06
C LYS A 91 1.77 2.79 -5.43
N ALA A 92 2.78 3.31 -4.73
CA ALA A 92 2.73 4.64 -4.16
C ALA A 92 2.66 5.72 -5.26
N ILE A 93 3.48 5.58 -6.30
CA ILE A 93 3.49 6.46 -7.47
C ILE A 93 2.18 6.38 -8.26
N ASP A 94 1.62 5.18 -8.43
CA ASP A 94 0.32 4.99 -9.07
C ASP A 94 -0.81 5.69 -8.31
N ALA A 95 -0.83 5.56 -6.97
CA ALA A 95 -1.80 6.26 -6.14
C ALA A 95 -1.69 7.78 -6.31
N LEU A 96 -0.46 8.32 -6.30
CA LEU A 96 -0.22 9.74 -6.57
C LEU A 96 -0.61 10.15 -7.99
N ALA A 97 -0.45 9.28 -8.99
CA ALA A 97 -0.88 9.56 -10.34
C ALA A 97 -2.41 9.74 -10.42
N VAL A 98 -3.17 8.96 -9.65
CA VAL A 98 -4.63 9.16 -9.52
C VAL A 98 -4.93 10.51 -8.86
N ALA A 99 -4.24 10.86 -7.77
CA ALA A 99 -4.44 12.16 -7.11
C ALA A 99 -4.12 13.35 -8.03
N SER A 100 -2.99 13.29 -8.75
CA SER A 100 -2.54 14.34 -9.67
C SER A 100 -3.52 14.61 -10.82
N ARG A 101 -4.33 13.62 -11.24
CA ARG A 101 -5.37 13.84 -12.27
C ARG A 101 -6.42 14.86 -11.82
N TYR A 102 -6.69 14.94 -10.53
CA TYR A 102 -7.71 15.80 -9.96
C TYR A 102 -7.15 17.08 -9.35
N SER A 103 -5.90 17.05 -8.86
CA SER A 103 -5.19 18.23 -8.35
C SER A 103 -3.71 18.18 -8.70
N PRO A 104 -3.32 18.53 -9.94
CA PRO A 104 -1.94 18.40 -10.43
C PRO A 104 -0.95 19.38 -9.76
N LYS A 105 -1.47 20.43 -9.11
CA LYS A 105 -0.70 21.45 -8.40
C LYS A 105 -0.84 21.33 -6.88
N ASP A 106 -1.34 20.21 -6.37
CA ASP A 106 -1.38 19.97 -4.92
C ASP A 106 0.04 19.76 -4.39
N ASP A 107 0.51 20.69 -3.57
CA ASP A 107 1.86 20.62 -3.00
C ASP A 107 2.11 19.30 -2.26
N ARG A 108 1.10 18.74 -1.59
CA ARG A 108 1.24 17.47 -0.85
C ARG A 108 1.53 16.31 -1.80
N VAL A 109 0.89 16.31 -2.97
CA VAL A 109 1.10 15.28 -4.01
C VAL A 109 2.48 15.43 -4.63
N LEU A 110 2.89 16.65 -4.95
CA LEU A 110 4.19 16.93 -5.56
C LEU A 110 5.34 16.61 -4.59
N SER A 111 5.24 17.04 -3.33
CA SER A 111 6.26 16.75 -2.30
C SER A 111 6.39 15.25 -2.04
N LEU A 112 5.27 14.54 -1.85
CA LEU A 112 5.31 13.09 -1.60
C LEU A 112 5.83 12.31 -2.81
N ARG A 113 5.49 12.73 -4.03
CA ARG A 113 6.05 12.14 -5.26
C ARG A 113 7.57 12.29 -5.29
N SER A 114 8.07 13.50 -5.05
CA SER A 114 9.50 13.78 -5.05
C SER A 114 10.22 12.96 -3.97
N GLU A 115 9.63 12.84 -2.78
CA GLU A 115 10.17 12.03 -1.69
C GLU A 115 10.29 10.55 -2.07
N ILE A 116 9.24 9.97 -2.66
CA ILE A 116 9.22 8.58 -3.12
C ILE A 116 10.27 8.33 -4.21
N GLU A 117 10.31 9.20 -5.22
CA GLU A 117 11.27 9.07 -6.33
C GLU A 117 12.72 9.16 -5.84
N GLN A 118 13.02 10.08 -4.92
CA GLN A 118 14.35 10.18 -4.31
C GLN A 118 14.70 8.94 -3.48
N ALA A 119 13.75 8.41 -2.72
CA ALA A 119 13.96 7.19 -1.94
C ALA A 119 14.20 5.97 -2.83
N GLU A 120 13.47 5.86 -3.94
CA GLU A 120 13.65 4.81 -4.93
C GLU A 120 15.02 4.86 -5.58
N ILE A 121 15.45 6.03 -6.06
CA ILE A 121 16.78 6.21 -6.66
C ILE A 121 17.88 5.83 -5.65
N LYS A 122 17.77 6.30 -4.40
CA LYS A 122 18.73 5.95 -3.34
C LYS A 122 18.77 4.44 -3.10
N ARG A 123 17.61 3.79 -3.02
CA ARG A 123 17.52 2.32 -2.88
C ARG A 123 18.23 1.63 -4.04
N ASP A 124 17.96 2.05 -5.27
CA ASP A 124 18.47 1.39 -6.46
C ASP A 124 19.99 1.53 -6.57
N ILE A 125 20.54 2.71 -6.25
CA ILE A 125 21.99 2.93 -6.16
C ILE A 125 22.61 1.99 -5.13
N VAL A 126 22.03 1.91 -3.93
CA VAL A 126 22.56 1.08 -2.85
C VAL A 126 22.48 -0.40 -3.21
N VAL A 127 21.34 -0.87 -3.71
CA VAL A 127 21.15 -2.28 -4.06
C VAL A 127 22.02 -2.69 -5.24
N SER A 128 22.25 -1.79 -6.20
CA SER A 128 23.12 -2.04 -7.35
C SER A 128 24.60 -2.16 -6.94
N ASN A 129 25.09 -1.23 -6.12
CA ASN A 129 26.49 -1.22 -5.69
C ASN A 129 26.79 -2.19 -4.54
N PHE A 130 25.76 -2.57 -3.77
CA PHE A 130 25.88 -3.41 -2.57
C PHE A 130 24.80 -4.50 -2.57
N PRO A 131 24.87 -5.50 -3.47
CA PRO A 131 23.83 -6.53 -3.61
C PRO A 131 23.60 -7.34 -2.31
N GLN A 132 24.64 -7.49 -1.49
CA GLN A 132 24.60 -8.11 -0.17
C GLN A 132 23.59 -7.41 0.78
N TYR A 133 23.36 -6.09 0.63
CA TYR A 133 22.45 -5.34 1.50
C TYR A 133 21.02 -5.83 1.32
N LYS A 134 20.59 -6.03 0.07
CA LYS A 134 19.25 -6.54 -0.26
C LYS A 134 19.03 -7.93 0.33
N GLN A 135 20.01 -8.82 0.16
CA GLN A 135 19.92 -10.19 0.66
C GLN A 135 19.87 -10.23 2.19
N THR A 136 20.75 -9.46 2.85
CA THR A 136 20.82 -9.38 4.31
C THR A 136 19.54 -8.77 4.89
N ALA A 137 19.05 -7.66 4.34
CA ALA A 137 17.80 -7.03 4.74
C ALA A 137 16.60 -7.99 4.58
N ALA A 138 16.48 -8.67 3.44
CA ALA A 138 15.42 -9.66 3.22
C ALA A 138 15.48 -10.82 4.24
N SER A 139 16.68 -11.29 4.59
CA SER A 139 16.87 -12.33 5.60
C SER A 139 16.46 -11.86 7.00
N LEU A 140 16.71 -10.60 7.34
CA LEU A 140 16.32 -9.98 8.61
C LEU A 140 14.80 -9.82 8.68
N LEU A 141 14.18 -9.27 7.63
CA LEU A 141 12.72 -9.10 7.55
C LEU A 141 11.98 -10.42 7.76
N ARG A 142 12.44 -11.51 7.11
CA ARG A 142 11.87 -12.84 7.31
C ARG A 142 12.01 -13.32 8.76
N ALA A 143 13.17 -13.12 9.38
CA ALA A 143 13.42 -13.56 10.74
C ALA A 143 12.61 -12.76 11.78
N PHE A 144 12.48 -11.44 11.60
CA PHE A 144 11.58 -10.63 12.44
C PHE A 144 10.10 -10.95 12.21
N GLY A 145 9.72 -11.36 10.99
CA GLY A 145 8.41 -11.93 10.72
C GLY A 145 8.15 -13.21 11.51
N GLN A 146 9.11 -14.12 11.58
CA GLN A 146 9.03 -15.33 12.40
C GLN A 146 8.94 -15.00 13.90
N LEU A 147 9.73 -14.04 14.38
CA LEU A 147 9.69 -13.57 15.76
C LEU A 147 8.30 -13.04 16.15
N LYS A 148 7.65 -12.29 15.25
CA LYS A 148 6.26 -11.84 15.43
C LYS A 148 5.30 -13.02 15.55
N THR A 149 5.44 -14.04 14.71
CA THR A 149 4.61 -15.25 14.76
C THR A 149 4.80 -16.00 16.09
N GLN A 150 6.04 -16.24 16.51
CA GLN A 150 6.35 -16.89 17.79
C GLN A 150 5.78 -16.10 18.98
N ASN A 151 5.90 -14.77 18.96
CA ASN A 151 5.31 -13.93 20.00
C ASN A 151 3.78 -14.07 20.05
N ASN A 152 3.12 -14.15 18.90
CA ASN A 152 1.68 -14.40 18.84
C ASN A 152 1.30 -15.80 19.35
N GLU A 153 2.11 -16.82 19.11
CA GLU A 153 1.86 -18.18 19.65
C GLU A 153 1.89 -18.19 21.18
N ILE A 154 2.84 -17.45 21.79
CA ILE A 154 2.90 -17.28 23.25
C ILE A 154 1.62 -16.59 23.76
N LEU A 155 1.19 -15.50 23.12
CA LEU A 155 -0.04 -14.80 23.48
C LEU A 155 -1.27 -15.71 23.39
N LEU A 156 -1.34 -16.54 22.34
CA LEU A 156 -2.42 -17.51 22.18
C LEU A 156 -2.38 -18.59 23.27
N ALA A 157 -1.22 -19.13 23.61
CA ALA A 157 -1.09 -20.12 24.68
C ALA A 157 -1.53 -19.57 26.04
N ILE A 158 -1.11 -18.34 26.38
CA ILE A 158 -1.57 -17.65 27.61
C ILE A 158 -3.09 -17.46 27.59
N LYS A 159 -3.63 -17.02 26.45
CA LYS A 159 -5.08 -16.83 26.30
C LYS A 159 -5.85 -18.14 26.44
N ARG A 160 -5.31 -19.27 25.95
CA ARG A 160 -5.92 -20.59 26.15
C ARG A 160 -5.91 -20.99 27.61
N PHE A 161 -4.76 -20.87 28.26
CA PHE A 161 -4.62 -21.18 29.68
C PHE A 161 -5.64 -20.42 30.55
N ASP A 162 -5.94 -19.16 30.23
CA ASP A 162 -6.90 -18.33 30.97
C ASP A 162 -8.30 -18.96 31.11
N TYR A 163 -8.74 -19.75 30.12
CA TYR A 163 -10.05 -20.42 30.18
C TYR A 163 -9.98 -21.95 30.24
N THR A 164 -8.85 -22.58 29.90
CA THR A 164 -8.66 -24.04 30.02
C THR A 164 -8.08 -24.45 31.36
N TYR A 165 -7.28 -23.58 31.99
CA TYR A 165 -6.42 -23.88 33.15
C TYR A 165 -5.50 -25.10 32.94
N ASP A 166 -5.25 -25.50 31.69
CA ASP A 166 -4.33 -26.59 31.38
C ASP A 166 -2.87 -26.12 31.53
N THR A 167 -2.18 -26.67 32.52
CA THR A 167 -0.77 -26.35 32.78
C THR A 167 0.16 -26.64 31.60
N ALA A 168 -0.24 -27.47 30.64
CA ALA A 168 0.49 -27.69 29.39
C ALA A 168 0.57 -26.43 28.53
N ASP A 169 -0.50 -25.61 28.47
CA ASP A 169 -0.51 -24.35 27.73
C ASP A 169 0.46 -23.34 28.37
N LEU A 170 0.41 -23.20 29.70
CA LEU A 170 1.33 -22.33 30.42
C LEU A 170 2.79 -22.79 30.27
N SER A 171 3.04 -24.09 30.36
CA SER A 171 4.38 -24.67 30.16
C SER A 171 4.89 -24.48 28.72
N ALA A 172 4.02 -24.54 27.72
CA ALA A 172 4.36 -24.23 26.34
C ALA A 172 4.72 -22.75 26.17
N ALA A 173 3.92 -21.83 26.71
CA ALA A 173 4.18 -20.40 26.67
C ALA A 173 5.53 -20.04 27.31
N ILE A 174 5.84 -20.62 28.47
CA ILE A 174 7.13 -20.40 29.15
C ILE A 174 8.30 -20.88 28.28
N ARG A 175 8.25 -22.11 27.75
CA ARG A 175 9.32 -22.63 26.89
C ARG A 175 9.51 -21.78 25.63
N GLN A 176 8.41 -21.40 24.98
CA GLN A 176 8.45 -20.54 23.80
C GLN A 176 9.01 -19.15 24.13
N SER A 177 8.72 -18.59 25.31
CA SER A 177 9.27 -17.28 25.73
C SER A 177 10.79 -17.29 25.89
N TYR A 178 11.38 -18.39 26.36
CA TYR A 178 12.84 -18.54 26.43
C TYR A 178 13.47 -18.60 25.04
N ALA A 179 12.88 -19.40 24.13
CA ALA A 179 13.34 -19.47 22.74
C ALA A 179 13.21 -18.11 22.03
N LEU A 180 12.10 -17.39 22.26
CA LEU A 180 11.91 -16.02 21.74
C LEU A 180 13.03 -15.08 22.23
N ASN A 181 13.39 -15.15 23.50
CA ASN A 181 14.44 -14.30 24.07
C ASN A 181 15.83 -14.57 23.47
N GLU A 182 16.15 -15.85 23.21
CA GLU A 182 17.36 -16.23 22.49
C GLU A 182 17.35 -15.68 21.04
N ASP A 183 16.22 -15.80 20.34
CA ASP A 183 16.02 -15.28 19.00
C ASP A 183 16.20 -13.76 18.94
N VAL A 184 15.62 -13.02 19.90
CA VAL A 184 15.80 -11.57 20.04
C VAL A 184 17.28 -11.20 20.18
N THR A 185 18.02 -11.91 21.03
CA THR A 185 19.45 -11.64 21.25
C THR A 185 20.25 -11.87 19.98
N ARG A 186 20.02 -13.00 19.30
CA ARG A 186 20.67 -13.33 18.03
C ARG A 186 20.33 -12.34 16.92
N LEU A 187 19.07 -11.92 16.81
CA LEU A 187 18.64 -10.95 15.80
C LEU A 187 19.19 -9.55 16.07
N THR A 188 19.33 -9.17 17.34
CA THR A 188 20.02 -7.93 17.74
C THR A 188 21.46 -7.90 17.21
N ASN A 189 22.21 -8.99 17.39
CA ASN A 189 23.58 -9.09 16.88
C ASN A 189 23.62 -9.00 15.35
N ARG A 190 22.68 -9.66 14.65
CA ARG A 190 22.58 -9.56 13.18
C ARG A 190 22.23 -8.16 12.70
N LEU A 191 21.41 -7.41 13.44
CA LEU A 191 21.14 -6.00 13.14
C LEU A 191 22.38 -5.12 13.33
N GLN A 192 23.17 -5.35 14.37
CA GLN A 192 24.43 -4.64 14.59
C GLN A 192 25.42 -4.88 13.44
N LEU A 193 25.56 -6.13 12.99
CA LEU A 193 26.39 -6.48 11.84
C LEU A 193 25.86 -5.83 10.54
N TYR A 194 24.54 -5.82 10.34
CA TYR A 194 23.95 -5.15 9.19
C TYR A 194 24.20 -3.64 9.21
N ARG A 195 24.13 -3.00 10.38
CA ARG A 195 24.50 -1.59 10.54
C ARG A 195 25.96 -1.35 10.17
N GLN A 196 26.89 -2.15 10.68
CA GLN A 196 28.32 -2.03 10.36
C GLN A 196 28.57 -2.20 8.86
N LEU A 197 27.88 -3.14 8.22
CA LEU A 197 27.92 -3.35 6.78
C LEU A 197 27.44 -2.10 6.01
N VAL A 198 26.38 -1.44 6.48
CA VAL A 198 25.85 -0.19 5.90
C VAL A 198 26.81 0.99 6.13
N GLU A 199 27.39 1.11 7.31
CA GLU A 199 28.30 2.20 7.68
C GLU A 199 29.67 2.09 6.99
N SER A 200 30.17 0.88 6.73
CA SER A 200 31.47 0.70 6.09
C SER A 200 31.48 1.19 4.64
N GLY A 201 30.33 1.12 3.94
CA GLY A 201 30.16 1.64 2.58
C GLY A 201 31.16 1.09 1.55
N VAL A 202 31.90 0.02 1.86
CA VAL A 202 32.95 -0.53 0.99
C VAL A 202 32.28 -1.40 -0.09
N PRO A 203 32.35 -1.02 -1.37
CA PRO A 203 31.83 -1.85 -2.45
C PRO A 203 32.69 -3.12 -2.54
N GLU A 204 32.09 -4.31 -2.58
CA GLU A 204 32.87 -5.55 -2.60
C GLU A 204 33.81 -5.63 -3.83
N HIS A 205 33.50 -4.94 -4.92
CA HIS A 205 34.34 -4.86 -6.12
C HIS A 205 35.59 -3.98 -5.98
N ALA A 206 35.71 -3.19 -4.89
CA ALA A 206 36.94 -2.44 -4.61
C ALA A 206 38.07 -3.35 -4.10
N ALA A 207 37.75 -4.56 -3.61
CA ALA A 207 38.73 -5.50 -3.07
C ALA A 207 39.47 -6.32 -4.13
N GLU A 208 38.97 -6.43 -5.36
CA GLU A 208 39.63 -7.22 -6.42
C GLU A 208 40.83 -6.50 -7.06
N ASN A 209 40.99 -5.19 -6.86
CA ASN A 209 42.09 -4.39 -7.44
C ASN A 209 43.05 -3.75 -6.42
N LEU A 210 42.95 -4.11 -5.14
CA LEU A 210 43.98 -3.73 -4.18
C LEU A 210 45.02 -4.84 -4.16
N ALA A 211 46.17 -4.55 -4.79
CA ALA A 211 47.38 -5.37 -4.71
C ALA A 211 47.61 -5.84 -3.25
N PRO A 212 48.11 -7.07 -3.04
CA PRO A 212 48.33 -7.59 -1.70
C PRO A 212 49.21 -6.61 -0.90
N PRO A 213 48.94 -6.41 0.40
CA PRO A 213 49.75 -5.52 1.22
C PRO A 213 51.21 -5.95 1.12
N ALA A 214 52.06 -5.04 0.65
CA ALA A 214 53.50 -5.24 0.65
C ALA A 214 53.91 -5.60 2.08
N SER A 215 54.49 -6.80 2.23
CA SER A 215 54.94 -7.31 3.52
C SER A 215 56.00 -6.37 4.10
N LEU A 216 55.67 -5.64 5.16
CA LEU A 216 56.60 -4.79 5.92
C LEU A 216 57.26 -5.59 7.05
N LEU A 217 57.83 -6.75 6.73
CA LEU A 217 58.76 -7.42 7.62
C LEU A 217 60.17 -7.32 7.01
N PRO A 218 61.16 -6.78 7.75
CA PRO A 218 62.55 -6.82 7.32
C PRO A 218 63.03 -8.28 7.34
N LEU A 219 63.69 -8.69 6.26
CA LEU A 219 64.36 -9.99 6.17
C LEU A 219 65.55 -10.03 7.16
N PRO A 220 65.85 -11.21 7.76
CA PRO A 220 66.96 -11.38 8.69
C PRO A 220 68.34 -11.21 8.02
#